data_AF-A0A1R1XTW3-F1
#
_entry.id   AF-A0A1R1XTW3-F1
#
_cell.length_a   1.000
_cell.length_b   1.000
_cell.length_c   1.000
_cell.angle_alpha   90.00
_cell.angle_beta   90.00
_cell.angle_gamma   90.00
#
_symmetry.space_group_name_H-M   'P 1'
#
loop_
_entity.id
_entity.type
_entity.pdbx_description
1 polymer ?
#
loop_
_entity_poly.entity_id
_entity_poly.type
_entity_poly.pdbx_seq_one_letter_code
_entity_poly.pdbx_strand_id
1 'polypeptide(L)'
;MPYLIDPNYNPRDSINSPGFGKNISAISQPNPTITKVLTIYDKNNNPTEIVVEGFDPTYTAKRPAKMPVLCVYIKFPNQFRFRAIYLEDLTVKCLINHILSTLQNQITNLVFKGIYRVSKDGIQIIFDNTEVQHLRDETYMSLDVEIVQDTKDFYIKLTY
;
A
#
# COMPACT_ATOMS: atom_id res chain seq x y z
N MET A 1 -36.55 -28.00 -6.03
CA MET A 1 -36.78 -27.11 -7.18
C MET A 1 -35.54 -27.19 -8.06
N PRO A 2 -35.66 -27.75 -9.28
CA PRO A 2 -34.54 -28.16 -10.12
C PRO A 2 -33.97 -27.01 -10.97
N TYR A 3 -32.68 -27.09 -11.27
CA TYR A 3 -31.92 -26.16 -12.10
C TYR A 3 -32.38 -26.22 -13.57
N LEU A 4 -32.67 -25.06 -14.17
CA LEU A 4 -32.94 -24.92 -15.60
C LEU A 4 -31.63 -24.69 -16.34
N ILE A 5 -31.34 -25.57 -17.30
CA ILE A 5 -30.20 -25.53 -18.22
C ILE A 5 -30.60 -24.67 -19.43
N ASP A 6 -29.77 -23.68 -19.76
CA ASP A 6 -29.97 -22.77 -20.91
C ASP A 6 -29.76 -23.53 -22.25
N PRO A 7 -30.69 -23.44 -23.22
CA PRO A 7 -30.63 -24.20 -24.48
C PRO A 7 -29.55 -23.78 -25.49
N ASN A 8 -28.71 -22.78 -25.21
CA ASN A 8 -27.72 -22.27 -26.17
C ASN A 8 -26.27 -22.79 -25.99
N TYR A 9 -26.08 -23.92 -25.32
CA TYR A 9 -24.76 -24.56 -25.21
C TYR A 9 -24.42 -25.39 -26.44
N ASN A 10 -23.48 -24.91 -27.27
CA ASN A 10 -23.01 -25.60 -28.47
C ASN A 10 -21.57 -26.13 -28.25
N PRO A 11 -21.34 -27.45 -28.11
CA PRO A 11 -20.03 -28.02 -27.79
C PRO A 11 -19.29 -28.44 -29.07
N ARG A 12 -18.71 -27.49 -29.78
CA ARG A 12 -17.68 -27.75 -30.81
C ARG A 12 -16.70 -26.60 -30.82
N ASP A 13 -15.61 -26.79 -30.08
CA ASP A 13 -14.24 -26.48 -30.51
C ASP A 13 -13.29 -26.84 -29.36
N SER A 14 -13.03 -28.13 -29.25
CA SER A 14 -11.83 -28.65 -28.58
C SER A 14 -11.06 -29.41 -29.63
N ILE A 15 -9.78 -29.06 -29.85
CA ILE A 15 -8.63 -29.98 -29.86
C ILE A 15 -7.32 -29.22 -30.24
N ASN A 16 -6.36 -29.30 -29.31
CA ASN A 16 -4.88 -29.28 -29.43
C ASN A 16 -4.06 -27.96 -29.35
N SER A 17 -3.57 -27.70 -28.11
CA SER A 17 -2.18 -27.49 -27.63
C SER A 17 -1.00 -27.47 -28.63
N PRO A 18 0.20 -26.88 -28.34
CA PRO A 18 0.81 -26.72 -27.00
C PRO A 18 1.61 -25.41 -26.72
N GLY A 19 1.84 -25.14 -25.43
CA GLY A 19 3.05 -24.54 -24.86
C GLY A 19 3.54 -23.19 -25.38
N PHE A 20 3.44 -22.15 -24.54
CA PHE A 20 4.56 -21.23 -24.31
C PHE A 20 4.35 -20.54 -22.96
N GLY A 21 5.20 -20.87 -22.00
CA GLY A 21 5.35 -20.11 -20.77
C GLY A 21 5.73 -18.67 -21.14
N LYS A 22 4.83 -17.73 -20.92
CA LYS A 22 5.19 -16.32 -20.86
C LYS A 22 5.71 -16.07 -19.46
N ASN A 23 7.01 -16.26 -19.30
CA ASN A 23 7.78 -15.45 -18.35
C ASN A 23 7.45 -13.99 -18.67
N ILE A 24 6.59 -13.38 -17.85
CA ILE A 24 6.48 -11.92 -17.83
C ILE A 24 7.71 -11.45 -17.04
N SER A 25 8.86 -11.46 -17.70
CA SER A 25 9.90 -10.50 -17.38
C SER A 25 9.29 -9.14 -17.67
N ALA A 26 8.76 -8.49 -16.62
CA ALA A 26 8.46 -7.08 -16.67
C ALA A 26 9.80 -6.36 -16.86
N ILE A 27 10.22 -6.23 -18.12
CA ILE A 27 11.24 -5.29 -18.53
C ILE A 27 10.63 -3.94 -18.15
N SER A 28 11.13 -3.34 -17.06
CA SER A 28 10.83 -1.97 -16.72
C SER A 28 11.41 -1.10 -17.83
N GLN A 29 10.62 -0.85 -18.87
CA GLN A 29 10.98 0.18 -19.83
C GLN A 29 11.09 1.50 -19.06
N PRO A 30 12.18 2.25 -19.21
CA PRO A 30 12.24 3.60 -18.66
C PRO A 30 11.15 4.41 -19.36
N ASN A 31 10.12 4.83 -18.62
CA ASN A 31 9.13 5.76 -19.15
C ASN A 31 9.88 7.03 -19.60
N PRO A 32 9.82 7.43 -20.89
CA PRO A 32 10.51 8.61 -21.35
C PRO A 32 9.80 9.84 -20.80
N THR A 33 10.35 10.42 -19.74
CA THR A 33 9.93 11.71 -19.24
C THR A 33 10.47 12.83 -20.14
N ILE A 34 9.69 13.90 -20.33
CA ILE A 34 10.05 15.08 -21.13
C ILE A 34 10.24 16.32 -20.24
N THR A 35 10.91 17.33 -20.79
CA THR A 35 10.98 18.67 -20.19
C THR A 35 9.90 19.56 -20.78
N LYS A 36 9.16 20.28 -19.94
CA LYS A 36 8.05 21.16 -20.34
C LYS A 36 8.18 22.53 -19.70
N VAL A 37 7.98 23.59 -20.49
CA VAL A 37 7.86 24.96 -19.96
C VAL A 37 6.40 25.22 -19.58
N LEU A 38 6.15 25.65 -18.34
CA LEU A 38 4.82 26.00 -17.84
C LEU A 38 4.76 27.47 -17.49
N THR A 39 3.70 28.16 -17.90
CA THR A 39 3.40 29.53 -17.46
C THR A 39 2.51 29.47 -16.22
N ILE A 40 3.01 29.97 -15.10
CA ILE A 40 2.27 30.12 -13.83
C ILE A 40 1.89 31.58 -13.66
N TYR A 41 0.65 31.83 -13.25
CA TYR A 41 0.16 33.17 -12.94
C TYR A 41 0.18 33.38 -11.42
N ASP A 42 0.77 34.49 -10.97
CA ASP A 42 0.68 34.89 -9.56
C ASP A 42 -0.71 35.44 -9.21
N LYS A 43 -0.91 35.78 -7.92
CA LYS A 43 -2.14 36.40 -7.41
C LYS A 43 -2.50 37.74 -8.07
N ASN A 44 -1.55 38.38 -8.74
CA ASN A 44 -1.72 39.62 -9.49
C ASN A 44 -1.82 39.38 -11.02
N ASN A 45 -1.94 38.11 -11.44
CA ASN A 45 -2.01 37.66 -12.82
C ASN A 45 -0.73 37.94 -13.65
N ASN A 46 0.43 38.08 -13.01
CA ASN A 46 1.70 38.19 -13.71
C ASN A 46 2.18 36.79 -14.13
N PRO A 47 2.52 36.59 -15.42
CA PRO A 47 3.02 35.30 -15.89
C PRO A 47 4.47 35.10 -15.49
N THR A 48 4.79 33.91 -14.98
CA THR A 48 6.16 33.43 -14.74
C THR A 48 6.33 32.09 -15.44
N GLU A 49 7.35 31.95 -16.28
CA GLU A 49 7.66 30.68 -16.91
C GLU A 49 8.58 29.84 -16.02
N ILE A 50 8.23 28.56 -15.84
CA ILE A 50 9.06 27.59 -15.14
C ILE A 50 9.36 26.42 -16.06
N VAL A 51 10.57 25.86 -15.94
CA VAL A 51 10.97 24.63 -16.64
C VAL A 51 10.73 23.44 -15.71
N VAL A 52 9.91 22.50 -16.14
CA VAL A 52 9.60 21.26 -15.43
C VAL A 52 10.26 20.10 -16.15
N GLU A 53 11.25 19.48 -15.52
CA GLU A 53 11.85 18.23 -15.97
C GLU A 53 11.07 17.03 -15.41
N GLY A 54 11.18 15.88 -16.07
CA GLY A 54 10.55 14.66 -15.56
C GLY A 54 9.05 14.54 -15.84
N PHE A 55 8.48 15.34 -16.75
CA PHE A 55 7.07 15.26 -17.09
C PHE A 55 6.79 13.96 -17.86
N ASP A 56 6.00 13.06 -17.30
CA ASP A 56 5.57 11.85 -18.00
C ASP A 56 4.24 12.12 -18.75
N PRO A 57 4.24 12.24 -20.09
CA PRO A 57 3.03 12.51 -20.86
C PRO A 57 2.05 11.32 -20.87
N THR A 58 2.51 10.13 -20.45
CA THR A 58 1.68 8.94 -20.30
C THR A 58 1.10 8.78 -18.89
N TYR A 59 1.51 9.64 -17.95
CA TYR A 59 0.98 9.60 -16.59
C TYR A 59 -0.51 9.93 -16.57
N THR A 60 -1.31 8.90 -16.32
CA THR A 60 -2.73 9.05 -16.01
C THR A 60 -2.90 8.84 -14.52
N ALA A 61 -3.38 9.86 -13.80
CA ALA A 61 -3.68 9.74 -12.38
C ALA A 61 -4.71 8.62 -12.18
N LYS A 62 -4.27 7.50 -11.62
CA LYS A 62 -5.16 6.39 -11.28
C LYS A 62 -6.01 6.83 -10.09
N ARG A 63 -7.34 6.89 -10.27
CA ARG A 63 -8.23 7.02 -9.11
C ARG A 63 -7.99 5.81 -8.20
N PRO A 64 -7.92 6.00 -6.87
CA PRO A 64 -7.88 4.89 -5.94
C PRO A 64 -9.04 3.94 -6.23
N ALA A 65 -8.76 2.65 -6.38
CA ALA A 65 -9.79 1.65 -6.69
C ALA A 65 -10.84 1.51 -5.57
N LYS A 66 -10.49 1.93 -4.36
CA LYS A 66 -11.36 1.97 -3.18
C LYS A 66 -11.18 3.29 -2.46
N MET A 67 -12.27 3.85 -1.94
CA MET A 67 -12.19 5.00 -1.04
C MET A 67 -11.71 4.53 0.33
N PRO A 68 -10.84 5.29 1.01
CA PRO A 68 -10.41 4.95 2.35
C PRO A 68 -11.56 5.11 3.35
N VAL A 69 -11.62 4.19 4.31
CA VAL A 69 -12.65 4.14 5.36
C VAL A 69 -12.12 4.53 6.74
N LEU A 70 -10.80 4.51 6.94
CA LEU A 70 -10.15 4.91 8.18
C LEU A 70 -8.79 5.57 7.90
N CYS A 71 -8.48 6.66 8.59
CA CYS A 71 -7.16 7.27 8.64
C CYS A 71 -6.52 7.03 10.02
N VAL A 72 -5.27 6.58 10.04
CA VAL A 72 -4.46 6.49 11.27
C VAL A 72 -3.13 7.21 11.08
N TYR A 73 -2.65 7.85 12.13
CA TYR A 73 -1.37 8.55 12.13
C TYR A 73 -0.31 7.65 12.77
N ILE A 74 0.68 7.21 12.00
CA ILE A 74 1.76 6.36 12.49
C ILE A 74 3.09 7.11 12.49
N LYS A 75 3.74 7.18 13.64
CA LYS A 75 5.13 7.64 13.76
C LYS A 75 6.05 6.44 13.57
N PHE A 76 6.77 6.42 12.46
CA PHE A 76 7.73 5.36 12.13
C PHE A 76 9.05 5.55 12.90
N PRO A 77 9.85 4.48 13.06
CA PRO A 77 11.18 4.56 13.65
C PRO A 77 12.06 5.58 12.92
N ASN A 78 12.85 6.33 13.68
CA ASN A 78 13.75 7.36 13.16
C ASN A 78 13.05 8.51 12.40
N GLN A 79 11.73 8.67 12.53
CA GLN A 79 10.98 9.77 11.96
C GLN A 79 10.44 10.70 13.05
N PHE A 80 10.55 12.01 12.82
CA PHE A 80 10.03 13.03 13.74
C PHE A 80 8.55 13.33 13.54
N ARG A 81 8.00 12.99 12.38
CA ARG A 81 6.62 13.31 11.98
C ARG A 81 5.80 12.03 11.90
N PHE A 82 4.51 12.15 12.20
CA PHE A 82 3.55 11.12 11.91
C PHE A 82 3.25 11.09 10.41
N ARG A 83 3.03 9.90 9.88
CA ARG A 83 2.55 9.67 8.52
C ARG A 83 1.10 9.22 8.59
N ALA A 84 0.25 9.85 7.78
CA ALA A 84 -1.12 9.39 7.58
C ALA A 84 -1.13 8.09 6.78
N ILE A 85 -1.80 7.07 7.31
CA ILE A 85 -2.09 5.81 6.63
C ILE A 85 -3.59 5.71 6.47
N TYR A 86 -4.01 5.61 5.22
CA TYR A 86 -5.41 5.48 4.85
C TYR A 86 -5.71 4.01 4.57
N LEU A 87 -6.62 3.41 5.33
CA LEU A 87 -7.04 2.03 5.15
C LEU A 87 -8.29 1.98 4.29
N GLU A 88 -8.24 1.20 3.23
CA GLU A 88 -9.37 0.93 2.36
C GLU A 88 -10.27 -0.20 2.89
N ASP A 89 -9.72 -1.09 3.72
CA ASP A 89 -10.43 -2.19 4.37
C ASP A 89 -10.02 -2.24 5.85
N LEU A 90 -10.98 -2.37 6.77
CA LEU A 90 -10.75 -2.45 8.23
C LEU A 90 -10.18 -3.82 8.63
N THR A 91 -8.98 -4.11 8.15
CA THR A 91 -8.26 -5.36 8.38
C THR A 91 -6.81 -5.09 8.73
N VAL A 92 -6.25 -5.95 9.57
CA VAL A 92 -4.82 -5.92 9.91
C VAL A 92 -3.94 -6.12 8.70
N LYS A 93 -4.39 -6.94 7.73
CA LYS A 93 -3.68 -7.13 6.47
C LYS A 93 -3.50 -5.81 5.70
N CYS A 94 -4.55 -5.00 5.60
CA CYS A 94 -4.48 -3.69 4.93
C CYS A 94 -3.46 -2.79 5.63
N LEU A 95 -3.54 -2.71 6.97
CA LEU A 95 -2.61 -1.91 7.77
C LEU A 95 -1.15 -2.37 7.62
N ILE A 96 -0.90 -3.67 7.72
CA ILE A 96 0.43 -4.27 7.55
C ILE A 96 0.99 -3.94 6.17
N ASN A 97 0.19 -4.04 5.10
CA ASN A 97 0.67 -3.72 3.75
C ASN A 97 1.15 -2.27 3.63
N HIS A 98 0.41 -1.31 4.19
CA HIS A 98 0.80 0.10 4.21
C HIS A 98 2.05 0.36 5.06
N ILE A 99 2.15 -0.30 6.22
CA ILE A 99 3.32 -0.21 7.10
C ILE A 99 4.56 -0.81 6.43
N LEU A 100 4.47 -2.03 5.92
CA LEU A 100 5.59 -2.75 5.30
C LEU A 100 6.07 -2.04 4.04
N SER A 101 5.17 -1.52 3.19
CA SER A 101 5.58 -0.74 2.02
C SER A 101 6.38 0.52 2.39
N THR A 102 6.13 1.10 3.57
CA THR A 102 6.91 2.22 4.10
C THR A 102 8.25 1.75 4.69
N LEU A 103 8.30 0.56 5.30
CA LEU A 103 9.48 0.00 5.94
C LEU A 103 10.43 -0.75 5.00
N GLN A 104 10.02 -1.04 3.75
CA GLN A 104 10.78 -1.84 2.77
C GLN A 104 12.25 -1.41 2.60
N ASN A 105 12.56 -0.12 2.79
CA ASN A 105 13.93 0.40 2.67
C ASN A 105 14.77 0.27 3.95
N GLN A 106 14.15 0.00 5.10
CA GLN A 106 14.82 -0.07 6.41
C GLN A 106 15.04 -1.51 6.88
N ILE A 107 14.25 -2.46 6.37
CA ILE A 107 14.21 -3.83 6.88
C ILE A 107 14.59 -4.81 5.76
N THR A 108 15.89 -4.96 5.51
CA THR A 108 16.40 -5.94 4.55
C THR A 108 16.73 -7.26 5.25
N ASN A 109 16.41 -8.39 4.62
CA ASN A 109 16.71 -9.75 5.11
C ASN A 109 16.04 -10.19 6.42
N LEU A 110 14.98 -9.52 6.88
CA LEU A 110 14.18 -9.99 8.01
C LEU A 110 12.82 -10.55 7.56
N VAL A 111 12.30 -11.50 8.34
CA VAL A 111 11.01 -12.16 8.11
C VAL A 111 9.97 -11.57 9.06
N PHE A 112 8.91 -11.00 8.50
CA PHE A 112 7.79 -10.48 9.29
C PHE A 112 7.03 -11.64 9.95
N LYS A 113 6.87 -11.59 11.29
CA LYS A 113 6.13 -12.62 12.04
C LYS A 113 4.79 -12.17 12.57
N GLY A 114 4.64 -10.89 12.90
CA GLY A 114 3.38 -10.41 13.43
C GLY A 114 3.40 -8.97 13.87
N ILE A 115 2.21 -8.50 14.22
CA ILE A 115 1.96 -7.18 14.76
C ILE A 115 1.24 -7.33 16.08
N TYR A 116 1.63 -6.53 17.05
CA TYR A 116 0.96 -6.47 18.33
C TYR A 116 1.00 -5.03 18.85
N ARG A 117 0.17 -4.78 19.85
CA ARG A 117 0.04 -3.47 20.48
C ARG A 117 0.41 -3.57 21.95
N VAL A 118 0.99 -2.51 22.50
CA VAL A 118 1.26 -2.41 23.93
C VAL A 118 0.35 -1.36 24.55
N SER A 119 -0.37 -1.75 25.60
CA SER A 119 -1.17 -0.82 26.39
C SER A 119 -0.28 0.12 27.22
N LYS A 120 -0.87 1.16 27.82
CA LYS A 120 -0.15 2.07 28.73
C LYS A 120 0.45 1.33 29.93
N ASP A 121 -0.16 0.22 30.34
CA ASP A 121 0.28 -0.62 31.45
C ASP A 121 1.34 -1.66 31.02
N GLY A 122 1.81 -1.63 29.77
CA GLY A 122 2.82 -2.55 29.26
C GLY A 122 2.27 -3.92 28.83
N ILE A 123 0.95 -4.10 28.77
CA ILE A 123 0.33 -5.37 28.37
C ILE A 123 0.39 -5.50 26.86
N GLN A 124 0.94 -6.62 26.38
CA GLN A 124 0.91 -6.97 24.95
C GLN A 124 -0.47 -7.51 24.57
N ILE A 125 -1.06 -6.88 23.57
CA ILE A 125 -2.39 -7.18 23.05
C ILE A 125 -2.22 -7.62 21.60
N ILE A 126 -2.83 -8.75 21.26
CA ILE A 126 -2.89 -9.23 19.87
C ILE A 126 -3.61 -8.18 19.04
N PHE A 127 -2.98 -7.72 17.96
CA PHE A 127 -3.57 -6.72 17.09
C PHE A 127 -4.20 -7.42 15.88
N ASP A 128 -5.50 -7.72 16.01
CA ASP A 128 -6.30 -8.45 15.01
C ASP A 128 -7.27 -7.52 14.26
N ASN A 129 -8.09 -8.08 13.36
CA ASN A 129 -9.07 -7.29 12.60
C ASN A 129 -10.09 -6.61 13.52
N THR A 130 -10.42 -7.24 14.65
CA THR A 130 -11.34 -6.70 15.65
C THR A 130 -10.76 -5.42 16.25
N GLU A 131 -9.48 -5.41 16.62
CA GLU A 131 -8.80 -4.22 17.12
C GLU A 131 -8.78 -3.09 16.07
N VAL A 132 -8.52 -3.41 14.80
CA VAL A 132 -8.53 -2.41 13.71
C VAL A 132 -9.91 -1.79 13.52
N GLN A 133 -10.98 -2.58 13.64
CA GLN A 133 -12.36 -2.08 13.53
C GLN A 133 -12.76 -1.16 14.69
N HIS A 134 -12.14 -1.32 15.86
CA HIS A 134 -12.38 -0.46 17.03
C HIS A 134 -11.52 0.81 17.04
N LEU A 135 -10.58 0.97 16.10
CA LEU A 135 -9.83 2.21 15.97
C LEU A 135 -10.77 3.35 15.58
N ARG A 136 -10.60 4.50 16.24
CA ARG A 136 -11.25 5.73 15.82
C ARG A 136 -10.46 6.38 14.69
N ASP A 137 -11.15 7.14 13.86
CA ASP A 137 -10.50 7.92 12.83
C ASP A 137 -9.50 8.90 13.46
N GLU A 138 -8.39 9.14 12.75
CA GLU A 138 -7.30 10.01 13.16
C GLU A 138 -6.58 9.57 14.45
N THR A 139 -6.73 8.30 14.85
CA THR A 139 -5.97 7.76 15.97
C THR A 139 -4.48 7.77 15.65
N TYR A 140 -3.66 8.26 16.59
CA TYR A 140 -2.21 8.30 16.46
C TYR A 140 -1.55 7.13 17.20
N MET A 141 -0.47 6.59 16.63
CA MET A 141 0.31 5.48 17.19
C MET A 141 1.79 5.68 16.88
N SER A 142 2.65 5.20 17.76
CA SER A 142 4.09 5.04 17.50
C SER A 142 4.37 3.60 17.11
N LEU A 143 5.18 3.42 16.08
CA LEU A 143 5.61 2.12 15.59
C LEU A 143 7.07 1.89 15.95
N ASP A 144 7.33 0.75 16.58
CA ASP A 144 8.66 0.20 16.80
C ASP A 144 8.79 -1.14 16.07
N VAL A 145 10.02 -1.47 15.68
CA VAL A 145 10.37 -2.74 15.04
C VAL A 145 11.21 -3.53 16.02
N GLU A 146 10.68 -4.65 16.51
CA GLU A 146 11.40 -5.55 17.40
C GLU A 146 11.98 -6.70 16.59
N ILE A 147 13.32 -6.79 16.59
CA ILE A 147 14.05 -7.84 15.89
C ILE A 147 14.37 -8.93 16.91
N VAL A 148 13.93 -10.15 16.61
CA VAL A 148 14.29 -11.32 17.41
C VAL A 148 15.73 -11.70 17.11
N GLN A 149 16.55 -11.67 18.14
CA GLN A 149 17.94 -12.11 18.04
C GLN A 149 17.97 -13.58 17.60
N ASP A 150 18.94 -13.95 16.77
CA ASP A 150 19.20 -15.31 16.26
C ASP A 150 18.27 -15.86 15.17
N THR A 151 17.08 -15.31 14.94
CA THR A 151 16.08 -15.90 14.00
C THR A 151 15.83 -15.09 12.72
N LYS A 152 16.43 -13.91 12.56
CA LYS A 152 16.11 -12.94 11.48
C LYS A 152 14.62 -12.58 11.43
N ASP A 153 13.88 -12.84 12.49
CA ASP A 153 12.46 -12.55 12.57
C ASP A 153 12.25 -11.15 13.13
N PHE A 154 11.17 -10.48 12.73
CA PHE A 154 10.77 -9.22 13.34
C PHE A 154 9.26 -9.12 13.58
N TYR A 155 8.93 -8.35 14.61
CA TYR A 155 7.57 -7.98 14.98
C TYR A 155 7.39 -6.47 14.89
N ILE A 156 6.18 -6.07 14.52
CA ILE A 156 5.75 -4.68 14.60
C ILE A 156 5.08 -4.47 15.95
N LYS A 157 5.56 -3.46 16.68
CA LYS A 157 4.99 -3.03 17.95
C LYS A 157 4.33 -1.67 17.79
N LEU A 158 3.06 -1.58 18.16
CA LEU A 158 2.29 -0.33 18.17
C LEU A 158 2.06 0.15 19.61
N THR A 159 2.26 1.45 19.85
CA THR A 159 2.04 2.09 21.16
C THR A 159 1.24 3.38 21.01
N TYR A 160 0.28 3.67 21.90
CA TYR A 160 -0.51 4.91 21.92
C TYR A 160 0.04 5.96 22.90
#